data_AF-A0A0D7AI23-F1
#
_entry.id   AF-A0A0D7AI23-F1
#
_cell.length_a   1.000
_cell.length_b   1.000
_cell.length_c   1.000
_cell.angle_alpha   90.00
_cell.angle_beta   90.00
_cell.angle_gamma   90.00
#
_symmetry.space_group_name_H-M   'P 1'
#
loop_
_entity.id
_entity.type
_entity.pdbx_description
1 polymer ?
#
loop_
_entity_poly.entity_id
_entity_poly.type
_entity_poly.pdbx_seq_one_letter_code
_entity_poly.pdbx_strand_id
1 'polypeptide(L)'
;EFESSLKEVVLAKRLSASKMESLTEVALKLTDQDAKLLSVLFHTHMNIPASSKVSSLYVFDSICRAARRQTIKHNLTTDGDKGNAATFLLKTQRILEGLFQDIIASNPSEGKEKAKKVLDIWSKGNTFPLFVLTRLKELV
;
A
#
# COMPACT_ATOMS: atom_id res chain seq x y z
N GLU A 1 16.05 4.39 7.93
CA GLU A 1 16.20 4.70 6.49
C GLU A 1 14.86 4.69 5.76
N PHE A 2 14.15 3.56 5.67
CA PHE A 2 12.85 3.46 4.96
C PHE A 2 11.82 4.53 5.34
N GLU A 3 11.58 4.77 6.64
CA GLU A 3 10.60 5.78 7.09
C GLU A 3 10.95 7.19 6.59
N SER A 4 12.24 7.54 6.55
CA SER A 4 12.70 8.84 6.04
C SER A 4 12.38 8.97 4.55
N SER A 5 12.72 7.96 3.76
CA SER A 5 12.41 7.92 2.32
C SER A 5 10.91 7.91 2.06
N LEU A 6 10.12 7.21 2.89
CA LEU A 6 8.67 7.21 2.82
C LEU A 6 8.10 8.62 3.03
N LYS A 7 8.52 9.30 4.11
CA LYS A 7 8.09 10.68 4.41
C LYS A 7 8.48 11.63 3.28
N GLU A 8 9.69 11.50 2.74
CA GLU A 8 10.15 12.30 1.61
C GLU A 8 9.25 12.13 0.39
N VAL A 9 8.87 10.89 0.04
CA VAL A 9 8.01 10.62 -1.12
C VAL A 9 6.58 11.12 -0.91
N VAL A 10 5.97 10.85 0.25
CA VAL A 10 4.56 11.20 0.46
C VAL A 10 4.34 12.70 0.69
N LEU A 11 5.32 13.40 1.25
CA LEU A 11 5.27 14.85 1.50
C LEU A 11 5.81 15.69 0.34
N ALA A 12 6.35 15.05 -0.71
CA ALA A 12 6.83 15.77 -1.88
C ALA A 12 5.69 16.53 -2.57
N LYS A 13 5.98 17.74 -3.05
CA LYS A 13 5.03 18.55 -3.85
C LYS A 13 4.52 17.81 -5.10
N ARG A 14 5.32 16.89 -5.64
CA ARG A 14 4.99 16.05 -6.79
C ARG A 14 5.59 14.66 -6.59
N LEU A 15 4.82 13.63 -6.93
CA LEU A 15 5.30 12.25 -6.93
C LEU A 15 6.31 12.06 -8.06
N SER A 16 7.51 11.58 -7.70
CA SER A 16 8.53 11.17 -8.65
C SER A 16 8.44 9.66 -8.88
N ALA A 17 8.38 9.24 -10.15
CA ALA A 17 8.37 7.83 -10.52
C ALA A 17 9.64 7.11 -10.01
N SER A 18 10.82 7.70 -10.20
CA SER A 18 12.08 7.10 -9.77
C SER A 18 12.20 6.97 -8.25
N LYS A 19 11.71 7.97 -7.49
CA LYS A 19 11.68 7.87 -6.02
C LYS A 19 10.67 6.83 -5.53
N MET A 20 9.52 6.72 -6.20
CA MET A 20 8.52 5.69 -5.91
C MET A 20 9.09 4.29 -6.17
N GLU A 21 9.78 4.10 -7.29
CA GLU A 21 10.45 2.83 -7.63
C GLU A 21 11.50 2.46 -6.59
N SER A 22 12.42 3.38 -6.27
CA SER A 22 13.44 3.17 -5.25
C SER A 22 12.84 2.84 -3.87
N LEU A 23 11.82 3.59 -3.43
CA LEU A 23 11.11 3.30 -2.18
C LEU A 23 10.47 1.91 -2.20
N THR A 24 9.89 1.53 -3.34
CA THR A 24 9.25 0.22 -3.52
C THR A 24 10.27 -0.91 -3.41
N GLU A 25 11.44 -0.77 -4.05
CA GLU A 25 12.53 -1.75 -3.94
C GLU A 25 13.03 -1.90 -2.51
N VAL A 26 13.20 -0.80 -1.77
CA VAL A 26 13.56 -0.83 -0.36
C VAL A 26 12.48 -1.54 0.47
N ALA A 27 11.20 -1.26 0.22
CA ALA A 27 10.10 -1.92 0.91
C ALA A 27 10.11 -3.44 0.68
N LEU A 28 10.33 -3.91 -0.56
CA LEU A 28 10.38 -5.34 -0.87
C LEU A 28 11.49 -6.08 -0.11
N LYS A 29 12.65 -5.44 0.07
CA LYS A 29 13.77 -5.99 0.85
C LYS A 29 13.44 -6.12 2.34
N LEU A 30 12.43 -5.40 2.83
CA LEU A 30 11.99 -5.40 4.24
C LEU A 30 10.74 -6.26 4.48
N THR A 31 10.28 -7.02 3.49
CA THR A 31 9.09 -7.89 3.64
C THR A 31 9.31 -9.05 4.60
N ASP A 32 10.56 -9.36 4.96
CA ASP A 32 10.86 -10.27 6.07
C ASP A 32 10.51 -9.72 7.45
N GLN A 33 10.41 -8.40 7.56
CA GLN A 33 9.94 -7.64 8.71
C GLN A 33 8.58 -6.99 8.42
N ASP A 34 7.73 -7.66 7.63
CA ASP A 34 6.44 -7.17 7.14
C ASP A 34 5.56 -6.46 8.18
N ALA A 35 5.50 -6.94 9.42
CA ALA A 35 4.71 -6.31 10.49
C ALA A 35 5.25 -4.92 10.85
N LYS A 36 6.58 -4.79 10.96
CA LYS A 36 7.24 -3.51 11.23
C LYS A 36 7.10 -2.57 10.03
N LEU A 37 7.30 -3.09 8.82
CA LEU A 37 7.12 -2.33 7.58
C LEU A 37 5.69 -1.78 7.47
N LEU A 38 4.68 -2.62 7.71
CA LEU A 38 3.28 -2.25 7.65
C LEU A 38 2.91 -1.24 8.74
N SER A 39 3.43 -1.40 9.95
CA SER A 39 3.27 -0.44 11.04
C SER A 39 3.81 0.94 10.66
N VAL A 40 5.01 1.01 10.09
CA VAL A 40 5.61 2.29 9.63
C VAL A 40 4.78 2.92 8.52
N LEU A 41 4.33 2.13 7.53
CA LEU A 41 3.49 2.59 6.43
C LEU A 41 2.17 3.19 6.94
N PHE A 42 1.45 2.44 7.78
CA PHE A 42 0.16 2.87 8.30
C PHE A 42 0.28 4.03 9.28
N HIS A 43 1.24 3.98 10.22
CA HIS A 43 1.48 5.08 11.15
C HIS A 43 1.85 6.36 10.41
N THR A 44 2.73 6.30 9.41
CA THR A 44 3.04 7.47 8.59
C THR A 44 1.80 7.98 7.87
N HIS A 45 1.01 7.08 7.27
CA HIS A 45 -0.25 7.45 6.62
C HIS A 45 -1.17 8.23 7.57
N MET A 46 -1.38 7.76 8.79
CA MET A 46 -2.29 8.40 9.74
C MET A 46 -1.82 9.81 10.15
N ASN A 47 -0.51 10.07 10.14
CA ASN A 47 0.09 11.31 10.67
C ASN A 47 0.48 12.35 9.60
N ILE A 48 0.33 12.07 8.31
CA ILE A 48 0.59 13.06 7.25
C ILE A 48 -0.61 13.98 7.01
N PRO A 49 -0.40 15.19 6.43
CA PRO A 49 -1.49 16.09 6.07
C PRO A 49 -2.49 15.46 5.09
N ALA A 50 -3.75 15.90 5.13
CA ALA A 50 -4.80 15.46 4.22
C ALA A 50 -4.40 15.53 2.73
N SER A 51 -3.71 16.61 2.33
CA SER A 51 -3.20 16.81 0.96
C SER A 51 -2.19 15.76 0.50
N SER A 52 -1.57 15.03 1.43
CA SER A 52 -0.57 13.99 1.16
C SER A 52 -1.15 12.57 1.22
N LYS A 53 -2.41 12.40 1.61
CA LYS A 53 -3.05 11.07 1.77
C LYS A 53 -3.16 10.31 0.44
N VAL A 54 -3.41 11.02 -0.65
CA VAL A 54 -3.41 10.46 -2.01
C VAL A 54 -2.02 9.96 -2.40
N SER A 55 -0.97 10.72 -2.09
CA SER A 55 0.43 10.28 -2.30
C SER A 55 0.73 9.00 -1.54
N SER A 56 0.28 8.92 -0.29
CA SER A 56 0.41 7.70 0.52
C SER A 56 -0.36 6.52 -0.08
N LEU A 57 -1.58 6.71 -0.59
CA LEU A 57 -2.32 5.66 -1.30
C LEU A 57 -1.53 5.07 -2.47
N TYR A 58 -0.86 5.91 -3.26
CA TYR A 58 -0.04 5.43 -4.38
C TYR A 58 1.23 4.69 -3.92
N VAL A 59 1.79 5.03 -2.77
CA VAL A 59 2.87 4.23 -2.16
C VAL A 59 2.36 2.83 -1.81
N PHE A 60 1.20 2.72 -1.15
CA PHE A 60 0.59 1.42 -0.85
C PHE A 60 0.33 0.63 -2.13
N ASP A 61 -0.25 1.25 -3.16
CA ASP A 61 -0.48 0.62 -4.46
C ASP A 61 0.82 0.05 -5.06
N SER A 62 1.86 0.88 -5.15
CA SER A 62 3.14 0.49 -5.75
C SER A 62 3.75 -0.72 -5.04
N ILE A 63 3.82 -0.67 -3.70
CA ILE A 63 4.39 -1.74 -2.89
C ILE A 63 3.55 -3.01 -2.99
N CYS A 64 2.22 -2.93 -2.89
CA CYS A 64 1.36 -4.11 -2.95
C CYS A 64 1.43 -4.81 -4.31
N ARG A 65 1.43 -4.05 -5.41
CA ARG A 65 1.60 -4.62 -6.75
C ARG A 65 2.98 -5.26 -6.92
N ALA A 66 4.02 -4.64 -6.40
CA ALA A 66 5.38 -5.19 -6.48
C ALA A 66 5.53 -6.46 -5.62
N ALA A 67 4.96 -6.46 -4.41
CA ALA A 67 4.91 -7.63 -3.55
C ALA A 67 4.15 -8.77 -4.23
N ARG A 68 3.01 -8.49 -4.88
CA ARG A 68 2.26 -9.51 -5.64
C ARG A 68 3.08 -10.11 -6.78
N ARG A 69 3.79 -9.29 -7.55
CA ARG A 69 4.70 -9.77 -8.60
C ARG A 69 5.79 -10.67 -8.01
N GLN A 70 6.38 -10.30 -6.87
CA GLN A 70 7.40 -11.10 -6.19
C GLN A 70 6.84 -12.44 -5.68
N THR A 71 5.63 -12.43 -5.09
CA THR A 71 4.92 -13.63 -4.66
C THR A 71 4.70 -14.60 -5.81
N ILE A 72 4.22 -14.13 -6.96
CA ILE A 72 4.02 -14.97 -8.15
C ILE A 72 5.36 -15.48 -8.68
N LYS A 73 6.35 -14.59 -8.84
CA LYS A 73 7.66 -14.93 -9.41
C LYS A 73 8.40 -16.01 -8.61
N HIS A 74 8.27 -15.99 -7.29
CA HIS A 74 9.00 -16.89 -6.40
C HIS A 74 8.11 -17.96 -5.73
N ASN A 75 6.84 -18.09 -6.13
CA ASN A 75 5.85 -18.99 -5.54
C ASN A 75 5.80 -18.90 -3.99
N LEU A 76 5.85 -17.67 -3.47
CA LEU A 76 5.85 -17.46 -2.02
C LEU A 76 4.49 -17.78 -1.41
N THR A 77 4.48 -18.48 -0.28
CA THR A 77 3.27 -18.79 0.49
C THR A 77 3.26 -18.04 1.82
N THR A 78 2.13 -18.12 2.51
CA THR A 78 1.93 -17.53 3.84
C THR A 78 2.31 -18.47 4.99
N ASP A 79 2.76 -19.69 4.68
CA ASP A 79 2.79 -20.81 5.63
C ASP A 79 4.14 -20.97 6.34
N GLY A 80 4.95 -19.90 6.35
CA GLY A 80 6.27 -19.88 6.97
C GLY A 80 6.33 -19.00 8.22
N ASP A 81 7.27 -19.32 9.11
CA ASP A 81 7.52 -18.56 10.35
C ASP A 81 8.15 -17.18 10.10
N LYS A 82 8.83 -17.02 8.95
CA LYS A 82 9.47 -15.77 8.55
C LYS A 82 8.58 -14.99 7.59
N GLY A 83 8.51 -13.67 7.78
CA GLY A 83 7.81 -12.77 6.87
C GLY A 83 8.35 -12.85 5.43
N ASN A 84 7.50 -12.55 4.46
CA ASN A 84 7.83 -12.42 3.05
C ASN A 84 6.77 -11.55 2.33
N ALA A 85 6.87 -11.42 1.01
CA ALA A 85 5.92 -10.62 0.23
C ALA A 85 4.46 -11.11 0.30
N ALA A 86 4.23 -12.43 0.40
CA ALA A 86 2.89 -13.00 0.55
C ALA A 86 2.30 -12.72 1.94
N THR A 87 3.08 -12.88 3.01
CA THR A 87 2.62 -12.56 4.37
C THR A 87 2.42 -11.06 4.56
N PHE A 88 3.24 -10.22 3.91
CA PHE A 88 3.03 -8.77 3.83
C PHE A 88 1.66 -8.45 3.24
N LEU A 89 1.34 -8.99 2.05
CA LEU A 89 0.03 -8.79 1.42
C LEU A 89 -1.12 -9.27 2.32
N LEU A 90 -0.98 -10.41 2.97
CA LEU A 90 -1.98 -10.93 3.91
C LEU A 90 -2.21 -9.96 5.07
N LYS A 91 -1.14 -9.41 5.66
CA LYS A 91 -1.24 -8.44 6.77
C LYS A 91 -1.81 -7.10 6.30
N THR A 92 -1.45 -6.64 5.10
CA THR A 92 -1.98 -5.40 4.53
C THR A 92 -3.50 -5.43 4.41
N GLN A 93 -4.11 -6.57 4.04
CA GLN A 93 -5.57 -6.72 3.94
C GLN A 93 -6.32 -6.29 5.21
N ARG A 94 -5.69 -6.42 6.40
CA ARG A 94 -6.30 -6.07 7.69
C ARG A 94 -6.40 -4.58 7.93
N ILE A 95 -5.60 -3.76 7.24
CA ILE A 95 -5.55 -2.30 7.43
C ILE A 95 -6.17 -1.52 6.26
N LEU A 96 -6.49 -2.20 5.14
CA LEU A 96 -6.96 -1.53 3.91
C LEU A 96 -8.26 -0.75 4.11
N GLU A 97 -9.20 -1.25 4.93
CA GLU A 97 -10.44 -0.53 5.21
C GLU A 97 -10.17 0.80 5.92
N GLY A 98 -9.39 0.77 7.00
CA GLY A 98 -9.01 1.99 7.73
C GLY A 98 -8.23 2.97 6.85
N LEU A 99 -7.35 2.47 5.99
CA LEU A 99 -6.65 3.27 4.99
C LEU A 99 -7.62 3.99 4.03
N PHE A 100 -8.58 3.25 3.46
CA PHE A 100 -9.55 3.81 2.50
C PHE A 100 -10.49 4.81 3.19
N GLN A 101 -10.99 4.48 4.37
CA GLN A 101 -11.85 5.36 5.15
C GLN A 101 -11.15 6.68 5.48
N ASP A 102 -9.89 6.64 5.93
CA ASP A 102 -9.14 7.85 6.26
C ASP A 102 -8.87 8.74 5.03
N ILE A 103 -8.53 8.14 3.88
CA ILE A 103 -8.34 8.86 2.62
C ILE A 103 -9.62 9.58 2.18
N ILE A 104 -10.75 8.89 2.24
CA ILE A 104 -12.06 9.42 1.82
C ILE A 104 -12.53 10.48 2.81
N ALA A 105 -12.38 10.25 4.12
CA ALA A 105 -12.75 11.24 5.13
C ALA A 105 -11.91 12.52 5.02
N SER A 106 -10.61 12.39 4.74
CA SER A 106 -9.69 13.52 4.58
C SER A 106 -9.92 14.31 3.29
N ASN A 107 -10.29 13.63 2.19
CA ASN A 107 -10.54 14.26 0.89
C ASN A 107 -11.74 13.60 0.19
N PRO A 108 -13.00 13.94 0.53
CA PRO A 108 -14.17 13.17 0.08
C PRO A 108 -14.35 13.04 -1.43
N SER A 109 -14.06 14.09 -2.19
CA SER A 109 -14.16 14.04 -3.66
C SER A 109 -12.95 13.36 -4.28
N GLU A 110 -11.75 13.89 -4.05
CA GLU A 110 -10.52 13.40 -4.68
C GLU A 110 -10.12 12.01 -4.15
N GLY A 111 -10.13 11.82 -2.83
CA GLY A 111 -9.79 10.57 -2.17
C GLY A 111 -10.66 9.42 -2.66
N LYS A 112 -11.98 9.64 -2.79
CA LYS A 112 -12.91 8.66 -3.35
C LYS A 112 -12.61 8.32 -4.81
N GLU A 113 -12.33 9.33 -5.65
CA GLU A 113 -11.94 9.12 -7.04
C GLU A 113 -10.64 8.29 -7.15
N LYS A 114 -9.61 8.63 -6.38
CA LYS A 114 -8.32 7.94 -6.44
C LYS A 114 -8.38 6.54 -5.82
N ALA A 115 -9.14 6.36 -4.75
CA ALA A 115 -9.40 5.05 -4.15
C ALA A 115 -10.08 4.10 -5.17
N LYS A 116 -11.07 4.58 -5.94
CA LYS A 116 -11.68 3.80 -7.04
C LYS A 116 -10.66 3.39 -8.10
N LYS A 117 -9.78 4.31 -8.51
CA LYS A 117 -8.74 4.05 -9.50
C LYS A 117 -7.76 2.98 -9.01
N VAL A 118 -7.29 3.08 -7.76
CA VAL A 118 -6.42 2.06 -7.15
C VAL A 118 -7.13 0.71 -7.03
N LEU A 119 -8.41 0.71 -6.66
CA LEU A 119 -9.20 -0.52 -6.58
C LEU A 119 -9.37 -1.22 -7.95
N ASP A 120 -9.60 -0.46 -9.03
CA ASP A 120 -9.66 -0.99 -10.39
C ASP A 120 -8.30 -1.57 -10.81
N ILE A 121 -7.20 -0.89 -10.49
CA ILE A 121 -5.83 -1.38 -10.72
C ILE A 121 -5.61 -2.71 -9.98
N TRP A 122 -5.99 -2.80 -8.71
CA TRP A 122 -5.84 -4.02 -7.92
C TRP A 122 -6.73 -5.17 -8.40
N SER A 123 -7.91 -4.86 -8.91
CA SER A 123 -8.82 -5.84 -9.51
C SER A 123 -8.24 -6.41 -10.80
N LYS A 124 -7.78 -5.55 -11.73
CA LYS A 124 -7.13 -5.96 -12.98
C LYS A 124 -5.83 -6.73 -12.74
N GLY A 125 -5.06 -6.31 -11.74
CA GLY A 125 -3.78 -6.92 -11.39
C GLY A 125 -3.88 -8.17 -10.51
N ASN A 126 -5.09 -8.58 -10.09
CA ASN A 126 -5.29 -9.62 -9.07
C ASN A 126 -4.40 -9.42 -7.84
N THR A 127 -4.22 -8.16 -7.38
CA THR A 127 -3.31 -7.84 -6.28
C THR A 127 -3.76 -8.50 -4.98
N PHE A 128 -5.07 -8.41 -4.70
CA PHE A 128 -5.71 -8.99 -3.52
C PHE A 128 -6.85 -9.95 -3.92
N PRO A 129 -7.27 -10.87 -3.04
CA PRO A 129 -8.42 -11.73 -3.27
C PRO A 129 -9.72 -10.95 -3.50
N LEU A 130 -10.64 -11.53 -4.29
CA LEU A 130 -11.90 -10.88 -4.67
C LEU A 130 -12.75 -10.42 -3.48
N PHE A 131 -12.80 -11.19 -2.39
CA PHE A 131 -13.58 -10.82 -1.20
C PHE A 131 -13.05 -9.52 -0.56
N VAL A 132 -11.73 -9.31 -0.55
CA VAL A 132 -11.11 -8.06 -0.05
C VAL A 132 -11.51 -6.89 -0.93
N LEU A 133 -11.39 -7.06 -2.25
CA LEU A 133 -11.70 -6.02 -3.23
C LEU A 133 -13.18 -5.62 -3.19
N THR A 134 -14.08 -6.60 -3.00
CA THR A 134 -15.52 -6.37 -2.88
C THR A 134 -15.85 -5.52 -1.67
N ARG A 135 -15.28 -5.86 -0.51
CA ARG A 135 -15.44 -5.07 0.73
C ARG A 135 -14.91 -3.65 0.60
N LEU A 136 -13.78 -3.45 -0.07
CA LEU A 136 -13.25 -2.10 -0.32
C LEU A 136 -14.12 -1.30 -1.30
N LYS A 137 -14.78 -1.99 -2.25
CA LYS A 137 -15.70 -1.36 -3.19
C LYS A 137 -16.91 -0.74 -2.50
N GLU A 138 -17.39 -1.33 -1.41
CA GLU A 138 -18.53 -0.81 -0.63
C GLU A 138 -18.21 0.54 0.04
N LEU A 139 -16.92 0.84 0.24
CA LEU A 139 -16.47 2.11 0.82
C LEU A 139 -16.42 3.27 -0.19
N VAL A 140 -16.43 2.99 -1.50
CA VAL A 140 -16.17 3.96 -2.57
C VAL A 140 -17.30 4.12 -3.59
#